data_AF-A0A4R1RBB6-F1
#
_entry.id   AF-A0A4R1RBB6-F1
#
_cell.length_a   1.000
_cell.length_b   1.000
_cell.length_c   1.000
_cell.angle_alpha   90.00
_cell.angle_beta   90.00
_cell.angle_gamma   90.00
#
_symmetry.space_group_name_H-M   'P 1'
#
loop_
_entity.id
_entity.type
_entity.pdbx_description
1 polymer ?
#
loop_
_entity_poly.entity_id
_entity_poly.type
_entity_poly.pdbx_seq_one_letter_code
_entity_poly.pdbx_strand_id
1 'polypeptide(L)'
;MSTGAFINFPLNYQVTLNDGGLTPDEQAVEILTKGRELLTAGFPGVAIIYSANEGQTRDLMKAYSAGIYTGNVGGANQAEVMAAMETRLGEPAWQDLQMKLRIAPITTIPDQPSNAFHIVKTDIARIRGQLEHGWAILGWQNQETVGQPDHPYAIGHGKANLAPDVDKAIQDGLKALAKAYPAPVPAVGR
;
A
#
# COMPACT_ATOMS: atom_id res chain seq x y z
N MET A 1 1.77 -1.22 -24.41
CA MET A 1 2.22 -0.89 -23.05
C MET A 1 1.84 -2.06 -22.15
N SER A 2 2.69 -2.46 -21.21
CA SER A 2 2.33 -3.53 -20.26
C SER A 2 1.26 -2.99 -19.30
N THR A 3 0.18 -3.75 -19.11
CA THR A 3 -0.80 -3.47 -18.05
C THR A 3 -0.15 -3.67 -16.68
N GLY A 4 -0.54 -2.86 -15.70
CA GLY A 4 -0.08 -2.98 -14.32
C GLY A 4 -0.61 -4.25 -13.65
N ALA A 5 -0.15 -4.48 -12.42
CA ALA A 5 -0.52 -5.67 -11.65
C ALA A 5 -0.87 -5.29 -10.21
N PHE A 6 -1.97 -5.81 -9.70
CA PHE A 6 -2.33 -5.73 -8.30
C PHE A 6 -2.01 -7.08 -7.65
N ILE A 7 -1.10 -7.07 -6.67
CA ILE A 7 -0.44 -8.24 -6.11
C ILE A 7 -0.79 -8.33 -4.64
N ASN A 8 -1.49 -9.39 -4.24
CA ASN A 8 -1.70 -9.69 -2.83
C ASN A 8 -0.35 -9.84 -2.12
N PHE A 9 -0.15 -9.09 -1.05
CA PHE A 9 1.15 -9.00 -0.38
C PHE A 9 0.99 -9.20 1.14
N PRO A 10 1.13 -10.46 1.62
CA PRO A 10 1.08 -10.77 3.04
C PRO A 10 2.30 -10.21 3.79
N LEU A 11 2.03 -9.41 4.81
CA LEU A 11 2.98 -8.86 5.77
C LEU A 11 2.44 -9.14 7.16
N ASN A 12 2.86 -10.25 7.75
CA ASN A 12 2.45 -10.62 9.10
C ASN A 12 3.27 -9.85 10.12
N TYR A 13 2.61 -9.18 11.06
CA TYR A 13 3.28 -8.39 12.09
C TYR A 13 3.41 -9.16 13.39
N GLN A 14 4.44 -8.81 14.16
CA GLN A 14 4.65 -9.32 15.49
C GLN A 14 3.60 -8.75 16.46
N VAL A 15 2.81 -9.60 17.13
CA VAL A 15 1.84 -9.16 18.15
C VAL A 15 2.51 -8.99 19.52
N THR A 16 3.42 -9.90 19.87
CA THR A 16 4.27 -9.86 21.07
C THR A 16 5.71 -10.23 20.72
N LEU A 17 6.69 -9.84 21.55
CA LEU A 17 8.14 -10.07 21.30
C LEU A 17 8.54 -11.54 21.02
N ASN A 18 7.67 -12.51 21.31
CA ASN A 18 7.92 -13.94 21.09
C ASN A 18 7.12 -14.52 19.91
N ASP A 19 6.29 -13.72 19.23
CA ASP A 19 5.57 -14.17 18.04
C ASP A 19 6.48 -14.11 16.82
N GLY A 20 6.37 -15.10 15.92
CA GLY A 20 7.14 -15.19 14.68
C GLY A 20 6.72 -14.20 13.57
N GLY A 21 6.16 -13.05 13.94
CA GLY A 21 5.80 -11.97 13.02
C GLY A 21 6.93 -10.96 12.86
N LEU A 22 6.78 -10.05 11.89
CA LEU A 22 7.80 -9.06 11.55
C LEU A 22 7.64 -7.77 12.36
N THR A 23 8.75 -7.18 12.76
CA THR A 23 8.82 -5.79 13.26
C THR A 23 8.46 -4.80 12.15
N PRO A 24 8.17 -3.52 12.48
CA PRO A 24 7.88 -2.53 11.45
C PRO A 24 9.01 -2.31 10.44
N ASP A 25 10.26 -2.37 10.91
CA ASP A 25 11.44 -2.23 10.05
C ASP A 25 11.62 -3.45 9.12
N GLU A 26 11.42 -4.67 9.62
CA GLU A 26 11.46 -5.87 8.78
C GLU A 26 10.36 -5.87 7.72
N GLN A 27 9.14 -5.44 8.06
CA GLN A 27 8.07 -5.26 7.08
C GLN A 27 8.44 -4.22 6.01
N ALA A 28 9.09 -3.13 6.40
CA ALA A 28 9.58 -2.14 5.45
C ALA A 28 10.62 -2.74 4.50
N VAL A 29 11.57 -3.53 5.01
CA VAL A 29 12.58 -4.22 4.19
C VAL A 29 11.93 -5.22 3.21
N GLU A 30 10.90 -5.96 3.62
CA GLU A 30 10.13 -6.84 2.72
C GLU A 30 9.46 -6.05 1.58
N ILE A 31 8.84 -4.91 1.89
CA ILE A 31 8.24 -4.02 0.88
C ILE A 31 9.30 -3.53 -0.11
N LEU A 32 10.45 -3.05 0.38
CA LEU A 32 11.54 -2.54 -0.46
C LEU A 32 12.13 -3.64 -1.35
N THR A 33 12.35 -4.83 -0.78
CA THR A 33 12.89 -5.99 -1.48
C THR A 33 11.94 -6.41 -2.60
N LYS A 34 10.65 -6.55 -2.29
CA LYS A 34 9.65 -6.89 -3.31
C LYS A 34 9.51 -5.79 -4.36
N GLY A 35 9.58 -4.53 -3.95
CA GLY A 35 9.58 -3.39 -4.86
C GLY A 35 10.74 -3.44 -5.86
N ARG A 36 11.96 -3.72 -5.38
CA ARG A 36 13.13 -3.89 -6.26
C ARG A 36 12.95 -5.04 -7.22
N GLU A 37 12.50 -6.21 -6.75
CA GLU A 37 12.22 -7.38 -7.60
C GLU A 37 11.29 -7.02 -8.76
N LEU A 38 10.18 -6.33 -8.47
CA LEU A 38 9.20 -5.94 -9.48
C LEU A 38 9.74 -4.88 -10.46
N LEU A 39 10.51 -3.90 -9.98
CA LEU A 39 11.18 -2.94 -10.86
C LEU A 39 12.18 -3.63 -11.79
N THR A 40 12.95 -4.60 -11.29
CA THR A 40 13.85 -5.44 -12.11
C THR A 40 13.09 -6.29 -13.11
N ALA A 41 11.89 -6.77 -12.76
CA ALA A 41 11.00 -7.49 -13.67
C ALA A 41 10.37 -6.60 -14.77
N GLY A 42 10.62 -5.29 -14.74
CA GLY A 42 10.23 -4.35 -15.80
C GLY A 42 9.00 -3.50 -15.49
N PHE A 43 8.45 -3.57 -14.27
CA PHE A 43 7.43 -2.62 -13.85
C PHE A 43 8.03 -1.20 -13.78
N PRO A 44 7.39 -0.17 -14.35
CA PRO A 44 7.90 1.21 -14.34
C PRO A 44 7.83 1.86 -12.95
N GLY A 45 7.02 1.31 -12.05
CA GLY A 45 6.86 1.77 -10.68
C GLY A 45 6.11 0.75 -9.83
N VAL A 46 6.26 0.86 -8.52
CA VAL A 46 5.63 0.00 -7.52
C VAL A 46 5.01 0.88 -6.44
N ALA A 47 3.87 0.49 -5.88
CA ALA A 47 3.35 1.11 -4.67
C ALA A 47 2.74 0.10 -3.69
N ILE A 48 2.81 0.38 -2.39
CA ILE A 48 2.14 -0.39 -1.33
C ILE A 48 0.91 0.37 -0.83
N ILE A 49 -0.25 -0.29 -0.74
CA ILE A 49 -1.44 0.34 -0.15
C ILE A 49 -1.29 0.48 1.37
N TYR A 50 -1.79 1.58 1.92
CA TYR A 50 -1.63 1.92 3.34
C TYR A 50 -2.90 2.59 3.88
N SER A 51 -3.34 2.23 5.10
CA SER A 51 -4.46 2.89 5.78
C SER A 51 -4.00 4.22 6.39
N ALA A 52 -4.38 5.34 5.77
CA ALA A 52 -3.93 6.68 6.13
C ALA A 52 -5.04 7.53 6.77
N ASN A 53 -4.65 8.52 7.58
CA ASN A 53 -5.50 9.68 7.80
C ASN A 53 -5.37 10.67 6.62
N GLU A 54 -6.33 11.59 6.48
CA GLU A 54 -6.37 12.51 5.33
C GLU A 54 -5.14 13.43 5.26
N GLY A 55 -4.61 13.86 6.41
CA GLY A 55 -3.37 14.64 6.48
C GLY A 55 -2.18 13.92 5.84
N GLN A 56 -1.95 12.66 6.24
CA GLN A 56 -0.90 11.81 5.67
C GLN A 56 -1.09 11.60 4.16
N THR A 57 -2.34 11.39 3.72
CA THR A 57 -2.64 11.30 2.28
C THR A 57 -2.21 12.58 1.56
N ARG A 58 -2.60 13.76 2.07
CA ARG A 58 -2.22 15.05 1.45
C ARG A 58 -0.72 15.27 1.43
N ASP A 59 -0.02 14.98 2.51
CA ASP A 59 1.43 15.19 2.62
C ASP A 59 2.20 14.30 1.64
N LEU A 60 1.82 13.03 1.53
CA LEU A 60 2.36 12.11 0.52
C LEU A 60 2.12 12.62 -0.91
N MET A 61 0.89 13.04 -1.21
CA MET A 61 0.57 13.52 -2.57
C MET A 61 1.34 14.80 -2.91
N LYS A 62 1.47 15.72 -1.94
CA LYS A 62 2.26 16.94 -2.09
C LYS A 62 3.73 16.62 -2.35
N ALA A 63 4.32 15.72 -1.57
CA ALA A 63 5.71 15.29 -1.74
C ALA A 63 5.95 14.71 -3.13
N TYR A 64 5.11 13.77 -3.57
CA TYR A 64 5.27 13.14 -4.88
C TYR A 64 5.11 14.11 -6.04
N SER A 65 4.20 15.09 -5.93
CA SER A 65 4.06 16.14 -6.95
C SER A 65 5.29 17.05 -7.06
N ALA A 66 6.05 17.18 -5.96
CA ALA A 66 7.28 17.95 -5.88
C ALA A 66 8.54 17.11 -6.21
N GLY A 67 8.40 15.84 -6.59
CA GLY A 67 9.55 14.95 -6.83
C GLY A 67 10.24 14.45 -5.56
N ILE A 68 9.58 14.57 -4.39
CA ILE A 68 10.09 14.18 -3.08
C ILE A 68 9.49 12.83 -2.69
N TYR A 69 10.34 11.89 -2.25
CA TYR A 69 9.90 10.52 -1.93
C TYR A 69 9.31 10.38 -0.51
N THR A 70 9.56 11.34 0.37
CA THR A 70 9.07 11.34 1.76
C THR A 70 7.84 12.24 1.94
N GLY A 71 6.76 11.68 2.46
CA GLY A 71 5.64 12.39 3.04
C GLY A 71 5.78 12.66 4.54
N ASN A 72 6.85 12.16 5.18
CA ASN A 72 7.07 12.19 6.63
C ASN A 72 5.95 11.48 7.39
N VAL A 73 5.61 10.26 6.96
CA VAL A 73 4.58 9.47 7.61
C VAL A 73 5.03 9.16 9.04
N GLY A 74 4.16 9.42 10.00
CA GLY A 74 4.37 9.08 11.41
C GLY A 74 3.08 8.59 12.06
N GLY A 75 3.21 7.78 13.10
CA GLY A 75 2.08 7.17 13.81
C GLY A 75 2.46 5.83 14.42
N ALA A 76 1.45 4.96 14.60
CA ALA A 76 1.60 3.60 15.12
C ALA A 76 1.19 2.55 14.07
N ASN A 77 1.58 1.29 14.29
CA ASN A 77 1.21 0.13 13.46
C ASN A 77 1.72 0.30 12.01
N GLN A 78 0.83 0.32 11.02
CA GLN A 78 1.23 0.49 9.62
C GLN A 78 1.99 1.81 9.37
N ALA A 79 1.69 2.87 10.13
CA ALA A 79 2.39 4.14 9.98
C ALA A 79 3.87 4.02 10.37
N GLU A 80 4.21 3.15 11.34
CA GLU A 80 5.61 2.87 11.72
C GLU A 80 6.36 2.15 10.59
N VAL A 81 5.70 1.24 9.90
CA VAL A 81 6.27 0.56 8.72
C VAL A 81 6.53 1.57 7.60
N MET A 82 5.58 2.48 7.34
CA MET A 82 5.75 3.51 6.31
C MET A 82 6.87 4.50 6.68
N ALA A 83 6.97 4.89 7.94
CA ALA A 83 8.07 5.73 8.45
C ALA A 83 9.43 5.02 8.30
N ALA A 84 9.49 3.73 8.64
CA ALA A 84 10.69 2.91 8.46
C ALA A 84 11.05 2.80 6.97
N MET A 85 10.08 2.55 6.09
CA MET A 85 10.27 2.52 4.64
C MET A 85 10.84 3.84 4.10
N GLU A 86 10.28 4.99 4.50
CA GLU A 86 10.81 6.31 4.13
C GLU A 86 12.25 6.52 4.64
N THR A 87 12.54 6.11 5.88
CA THR A 87 13.89 6.17 6.45
C THR A 87 14.88 5.34 5.63
N ARG A 88 14.52 4.08 5.35
CA ARG A 88 15.34 3.14 4.57
C ARG A 88 15.58 3.62 3.15
N LEU A 89 14.57 4.21 2.49
CA LEU A 89 14.72 4.81 1.16
C LEU A 89 15.78 5.92 1.11
N GLY A 90 16.09 6.56 2.24
CA GLY A 90 17.18 7.53 2.36
C GLY A 90 18.57 6.90 2.45
N GLU A 91 18.68 5.60 2.69
CA GLU A 91 19.95 4.88 2.78
C GLU A 91 20.53 4.57 1.39
N PRO A 92 21.87 4.55 1.22
CA PRO A 92 22.51 4.23 -0.05
C PRO A 92 22.07 2.88 -0.65
N ALA A 93 21.71 1.91 0.21
CA ALA A 93 21.29 0.58 -0.22
C ALA A 93 19.92 0.55 -0.91
N TRP A 94 19.10 1.61 -0.79
CA TRP A 94 17.72 1.66 -1.32
C TRP A 94 17.41 2.92 -2.13
N GLN A 95 18.38 3.83 -2.26
CA GLN A 95 18.19 5.13 -2.92
C GLN A 95 17.73 5.01 -4.38
N ASP A 96 18.09 3.94 -5.09
CA ASP A 96 17.66 3.65 -6.46
C ASP A 96 16.14 3.45 -6.63
N LEU A 97 15.45 3.15 -5.52
CA LEU A 97 14.00 2.95 -5.44
C LEU A 97 13.23 4.27 -5.20
N GLN A 98 13.91 5.36 -4.82
CA GLN A 98 13.25 6.64 -4.58
C GLN A 98 12.42 7.06 -5.79
N MET A 99 11.18 7.49 -5.54
CA MET A 99 10.16 7.87 -6.54
C MET A 99 9.69 6.77 -7.50
N LYS A 100 10.33 5.60 -7.54
CA LYS A 100 9.89 4.40 -8.28
C LYS A 100 9.09 3.45 -7.42
N LEU A 101 9.38 3.40 -6.12
CA LEU A 101 8.60 2.71 -5.11
C LEU A 101 7.95 3.78 -4.21
N ARG A 102 6.62 3.75 -4.07
CA ARG A 102 5.84 4.76 -3.34
C ARG A 102 4.84 4.13 -2.37
N ILE A 103 4.28 4.94 -1.50
CA ILE A 103 3.12 4.60 -0.67
C ILE A 103 1.87 5.05 -1.44
N ALA A 104 0.90 4.17 -1.59
CA ALA A 104 -0.41 4.46 -2.14
C ALA A 104 -1.42 4.56 -0.98
N PRO A 105 -1.59 5.74 -0.37
CA PRO A 105 -2.47 5.88 0.78
C PRO A 105 -3.93 5.62 0.38
N ILE A 106 -4.70 5.07 1.31
CA ILE A 106 -6.15 5.00 1.27
C ILE A 106 -6.64 5.64 2.55
N THR A 107 -7.40 6.71 2.40
CA THR A 107 -7.84 7.54 3.53
C THR A 107 -8.98 6.83 4.27
N THR A 108 -8.70 6.41 5.49
CA THR A 108 -9.65 5.74 6.39
C THR A 108 -10.10 6.64 7.54
N ILE A 109 -9.42 7.77 7.75
CA ILE A 109 -9.79 8.79 8.72
C ILE A 109 -9.87 10.14 7.99
N PRO A 110 -11.04 10.50 7.42
CA PRO A 110 -11.23 11.79 6.76
C PRO A 110 -11.35 12.92 7.78
N ASP A 111 -10.90 14.13 7.41
CA ASP A 111 -11.08 15.33 8.24
C ASP A 111 -12.57 15.71 8.33
N GLN A 112 -13.33 15.43 7.27
CA GLN A 112 -14.78 15.58 7.19
C GLN A 112 -15.46 14.26 6.85
N PRO A 113 -16.12 13.59 7.82
CA PRO A 113 -16.77 12.29 7.61
C PRO A 113 -17.79 12.27 6.46
N SER A 114 -18.48 13.38 6.19
CA SER A 114 -19.44 13.50 5.08
C SER A 114 -18.81 13.28 3.69
N ASN A 115 -17.49 13.47 3.56
CA ASN A 115 -16.76 13.33 2.31
C ASN A 115 -16.08 11.96 2.15
N ALA A 116 -16.20 11.07 3.14
CA ALA A 116 -15.45 9.81 3.19
C ALA A 116 -15.56 9.00 1.88
N PHE A 117 -16.78 8.83 1.34
CA PHE A 117 -16.99 8.12 0.08
C PHE A 117 -16.32 8.78 -1.13
N HIS A 118 -16.34 10.11 -1.20
CA HIS A 118 -15.70 10.83 -2.29
C HIS A 118 -14.18 10.68 -2.23
N ILE A 119 -13.62 10.76 -1.03
CA ILE A 119 -12.18 10.58 -0.79
C ILE A 119 -11.78 9.14 -1.16
N VAL A 120 -12.50 8.12 -0.68
CA VAL A 120 -12.23 6.71 -1.05
C VAL A 120 -12.28 6.49 -2.55
N LYS A 121 -13.30 7.03 -3.25
CA LYS A 121 -13.37 6.95 -4.72
C LYS A 121 -12.15 7.58 -5.39
N THR A 122 -11.68 8.71 -4.87
CA THR A 122 -10.48 9.40 -5.38
C THR A 122 -9.21 8.58 -5.15
N ASP A 123 -9.07 7.98 -3.97
CA ASP A 123 -7.93 7.12 -3.64
C ASP A 123 -7.88 5.87 -4.51
N ILE A 124 -9.02 5.19 -4.69
CA ILE A 124 -9.14 4.02 -5.59
C ILE A 124 -8.88 4.42 -7.05
N ALA A 125 -9.38 5.58 -7.51
CA ALA A 125 -9.12 6.08 -8.86
C ALA A 125 -7.63 6.40 -9.09
N ARG A 126 -6.94 6.94 -8.07
CA ARG A 126 -5.49 7.16 -8.13
C ARG A 126 -4.72 5.85 -8.29
N ILE A 127 -5.05 4.83 -7.50
CA ILE A 127 -4.42 3.50 -7.60
C ILE A 127 -4.70 2.88 -8.98
N ARG A 128 -5.94 3.00 -9.47
CA ARG A 128 -6.29 2.61 -10.85
C ARG A 128 -5.41 3.30 -11.87
N GLY A 129 -5.22 4.61 -11.76
CA GLY A 129 -4.35 5.36 -12.66
C GLY A 129 -2.92 4.81 -12.67
N GLN A 130 -2.36 4.47 -11.51
CA GLN A 130 -1.03 3.82 -11.45
C GLN A 130 -1.01 2.48 -12.20
N LEU A 131 -2.03 1.63 -11.99
CA LEU A 131 -2.17 0.35 -12.69
C LEU A 131 -2.31 0.52 -14.21
N GLU A 132 -3.06 1.53 -14.67
CA GLU A 132 -3.22 1.87 -16.09
C GLU A 132 -1.89 2.32 -16.72
N HIS A 133 -1.01 2.94 -15.94
CA HIS A 133 0.36 3.30 -16.35
C HIS A 133 1.37 2.17 -16.17
N GLY A 134 0.90 0.94 -15.91
CA GLY A 134 1.75 -0.24 -15.84
C GLY A 134 2.38 -0.49 -14.47
N TRP A 135 2.05 0.26 -13.41
CA TRP A 135 2.66 0.06 -12.09
C TRP A 135 2.21 -1.26 -11.44
N ALA A 136 3.06 -1.80 -10.57
CA ALA A 136 2.65 -2.85 -9.65
C ALA A 136 2.12 -2.25 -8.34
N ILE A 137 0.99 -2.73 -7.84
CA ILE A 137 0.39 -2.33 -6.57
C ILE A 137 0.41 -3.53 -5.64
N LEU A 138 1.13 -3.40 -4.53
CA LEU A 138 1.13 -4.36 -3.44
C LEU A 138 -0.11 -4.10 -2.59
N GLY A 139 -1.02 -5.06 -2.58
CA GLY A 139 -2.20 -5.10 -1.72
C GLY A 139 -1.84 -5.67 -0.36
N TRP A 140 -1.59 -4.80 0.63
CA TRP A 140 -1.20 -5.22 1.99
C TRP A 140 -2.25 -6.16 2.59
N GLN A 141 -1.82 -7.36 2.97
CA GLN A 141 -2.58 -8.30 3.81
C GLN A 141 -1.80 -8.61 5.08
N ASN A 142 -2.46 -9.04 6.15
CA ASN A 142 -1.80 -9.50 7.37
C ASN A 142 -2.46 -10.80 7.87
N GLN A 143 -2.02 -11.32 9.01
CA GLN A 143 -2.52 -12.58 9.57
C GLN A 143 -4.03 -12.57 9.88
N GLU A 144 -4.67 -11.41 9.95
CA GLU A 144 -6.11 -11.27 10.18
C GLU A 144 -6.91 -11.23 8.87
N THR A 145 -6.31 -10.73 7.77
CA THR A 145 -7.01 -10.54 6.48
C THR A 145 -6.71 -11.64 5.45
N VAL A 146 -5.59 -12.35 5.59
CA VAL A 146 -5.27 -13.48 4.71
C VAL A 146 -6.38 -14.54 4.83
N GLY A 147 -6.97 -14.92 3.70
CA GLY A 147 -8.06 -15.89 3.65
C GLY A 147 -9.45 -15.30 3.96
N GLN A 148 -9.57 -14.00 4.25
CA GLN A 148 -10.86 -13.33 4.43
C GLN A 148 -11.40 -12.83 3.08
N PRO A 149 -12.46 -13.42 2.51
CA PRO A 149 -12.93 -13.05 1.17
C PRO A 149 -13.59 -11.66 1.14
N ASP A 150 -14.23 -11.25 2.23
CA ASP A 150 -14.94 -9.98 2.31
C ASP A 150 -14.01 -8.80 2.63
N HIS A 151 -12.95 -9.07 3.39
CA HIS A 151 -11.96 -8.09 3.85
C HIS A 151 -10.52 -8.61 3.65
N PRO A 152 -10.08 -8.81 2.39
CA PRO A 152 -8.78 -9.44 2.12
C PRO A 152 -7.58 -8.50 2.36
N TYR A 153 -7.80 -7.19 2.48
CA TYR A 153 -6.73 -6.20 2.59
C TYR A 153 -6.75 -5.49 3.94
N ALA A 154 -5.57 -5.33 4.53
CA ALA A 154 -5.35 -4.70 5.82
C ALA A 154 -5.50 -3.17 5.75
N ILE A 155 -6.68 -2.70 5.36
CA ILE A 155 -7.05 -1.29 5.24
C ILE A 155 -8.34 -1.08 6.03
N GLY A 156 -8.37 -0.05 6.88
CA GLY A 156 -9.56 0.31 7.67
C GLY A 156 -9.73 -0.44 8.98
N HIS A 157 -9.01 -1.55 9.20
CA HIS A 157 -9.27 -2.46 10.32
C HIS A 157 -8.57 -2.12 11.66
N GLY A 158 -8.14 -0.87 11.88
CA GLY A 158 -7.45 -0.47 13.11
C GLY A 158 -7.93 0.87 13.65
N LYS A 159 -8.59 0.87 14.83
CA LYS A 159 -9.04 2.03 15.66
C LYS A 159 -9.78 3.19 14.95
N ALA A 160 -9.92 3.17 13.64
CA ALA A 160 -10.71 4.12 12.88
C ALA A 160 -12.17 3.75 13.08
N ASN A 161 -12.97 4.68 13.59
CA ASN A 161 -14.43 4.60 13.55
C ASN A 161 -14.91 4.79 12.09
N LEU A 162 -14.40 3.97 11.18
CA LEU A 162 -14.75 4.01 9.77
C LEU A 162 -16.17 3.46 9.65
N ALA A 163 -17.04 4.23 8.99
CA ALA A 163 -18.40 3.78 8.75
C ALA A 163 -18.36 2.47 7.92
N PRO A 164 -19.17 1.44 8.27
CA PRO A 164 -19.10 0.13 7.63
C PRO A 164 -19.29 0.15 6.10
N ASP A 165 -20.06 1.10 5.61
CA ASP A 165 -20.34 1.32 4.19
C ASP A 165 -19.12 1.91 3.46
N VAL A 166 -18.33 2.76 4.12
CA VAL A 166 -17.05 3.27 3.62
C VAL A 166 -16.00 2.16 3.61
N ASP A 167 -15.88 1.37 4.68
CA ASP A 167 -14.97 0.21 4.72
C ASP A 167 -15.30 -0.78 3.59
N LYS A 168 -16.58 -1.11 3.43
CA LYS A 168 -17.04 -1.94 2.31
C LYS A 168 -16.65 -1.35 0.95
N ALA A 169 -16.82 -0.04 0.76
CA ALA A 169 -16.45 0.62 -0.50
C ALA A 169 -14.94 0.53 -0.78
N ILE A 170 -14.10 0.62 0.24
CA ILE A 170 -12.65 0.42 0.12
C ILE A 170 -12.37 -1.02 -0.32
N GLN A 171 -12.87 -2.01 0.42
CA GLN A 171 -12.59 -3.41 0.15
C GLN A 171 -13.10 -3.84 -1.22
N ASP A 172 -14.33 -3.46 -1.60
CA ASP A 172 -14.89 -3.75 -2.92
C ASP A 172 -14.11 -3.06 -4.04
N GLY A 173 -13.66 -1.81 -3.83
CA GLY A 173 -12.81 -1.10 -4.77
C GLY A 173 -11.48 -1.82 -5.02
N LEU A 174 -10.79 -2.22 -3.95
CA LEU A 174 -9.53 -2.95 -4.03
C LEU A 174 -9.70 -4.33 -4.68
N LYS A 175 -10.72 -5.10 -4.30
CA LYS A 175 -11.05 -6.39 -4.93
C LYS A 175 -11.33 -6.22 -6.43
N ALA A 176 -12.03 -5.15 -6.83
CA ALA A 176 -12.27 -4.86 -8.23
C ALA A 176 -10.97 -4.55 -9.00
N LEU A 177 -10.03 -3.83 -8.38
CA LEU A 177 -8.70 -3.60 -8.97
C LEU A 177 -7.90 -4.90 -9.08
N ALA A 178 -7.88 -5.72 -8.03
CA ALA A 178 -7.22 -7.02 -8.03
C ALA A 178 -7.75 -7.96 -9.13
N LYS A 179 -9.06 -7.94 -9.37
CA LYS A 179 -9.68 -8.71 -10.45
C LYS A 179 -9.34 -8.16 -11.84
N ALA A 180 -9.30 -6.84 -12.00
CA ALA A 180 -9.05 -6.19 -13.29
C ALA A 180 -7.57 -6.22 -13.70
N TYR A 181 -6.67 -6.21 -12.71
CA TYR A 181 -5.22 -6.19 -12.89
C TYR A 181 -4.59 -7.37 -12.13
N PRO A 182 -4.86 -8.62 -12.53
CA PRO A 182 -4.35 -9.77 -11.80
C PRO A 182 -2.82 -9.81 -11.82
N ALA A 183 -2.22 -10.28 -10.72
CA ALA A 183 -0.80 -10.57 -10.67
C ALA A 183 -0.40 -11.53 -11.81
N PRO A 184 0.80 -11.36 -12.40
CA PRO A 184 1.31 -12.33 -13.38
C PRO A 184 1.35 -13.72 -12.74
N VAL A 185 0.78 -14.71 -13.42
CA VAL A 185 0.94 -16.11 -13.01
C VAL A 185 2.43 -16.44 -13.16
N PRO A 186 3.11 -17.01 -12.14
CA PRO A 186 4.48 -17.46 -12.30
C PRO A 186 4.55 -18.37 -13.52
N ALA A 187 5.47 -18.09 -14.45
CA ALA A 187 5.71 -19.01 -15.55
C ALA A 187 6.13 -20.34 -14.93
N VAL A 188 5.27 -21.37 -15.08
CA VAL A 188 5.64 -22.73 -14.71
C VAL A 188 6.83 -23.08 -15.58
N GLY A 189 8.01 -23.22 -14.95
CA GLY A 189 9.25 -23.54 -15.64
C GLY A 189 9.03 -24.73 -16.57
N ARG A 190 9.38 -24.55 -17.84
CA ARG A 190 9.55 -25.66 -18.79
C ARG A 190 10.98 -26.16 -18.71
#